data_AF-A0A5J5C6B7-F1
#
_entry.id   AF-A0A5J5C6B7-F1
#
_cell.length_a   1.000
_cell.length_b   1.000
_cell.length_c   1.000
_cell.angle_alpha   90.00
_cell.angle_beta   90.00
_cell.angle_gamma   90.00
#
_symmetry.space_group_name_H-M   'P 1'
#
loop_
_entity.id
_entity.type
_entity.pdbx_description
1 polymer ?
#
loop_
_entity_poly.entity_id
_entity_poly.type
_entity_poly.pdbx_seq_one_letter_code
_entity_poly.pdbx_strand_id
1 'polypeptide(L)'
;MRTSNHMIGVLNFLTFLLSIPILGVGIWLSGKANNTDCMKFLQWPLIILGVAIMVVSLAGFAGACYRNTFLMYLYLWAMFFIIAALIGFVIFAYVVTDKGSGRSGPNRAFREYYLQDYSGWLKDRVTDNSYWSKISSCIRDSKACPKMGRLVGGVPETLDMFSQRKLNPIESGCCKPPTECGYLYVNETLWNSGGGGLLSSDPDCTSWNNDQQQLCYSCDSCKAGVLASLKKSWRKASIITIVVSVILVIAYVVAIAAFRNNRRIDNDEPYGETRMEKEQPSRIQF
;
A
#
# COMPACT_ATOMS: atom_id res chain seq x y z
N MET A 1 -3.89 -16.04 36.17
CA MET A 1 -4.72 -14.85 35.83
C MET A 1 -3.89 -13.59 35.55
N ARG A 2 -2.92 -13.20 36.40
CA ARG A 2 -2.18 -11.92 36.28
C ARG A 2 -1.35 -11.78 34.99
N THR A 3 -0.71 -12.85 34.52
CA THR A 3 0.10 -12.86 33.28
C THR A 3 -0.74 -12.76 32.00
N SER A 4 -1.91 -13.38 31.95
CA SER A 4 -2.79 -13.36 30.75
C SER A 4 -3.36 -11.97 30.47
N ASN A 5 -3.73 -11.22 31.50
CA ASN A 5 -4.29 -9.87 31.33
C ASN A 5 -3.20 -8.87 30.89
N HIS A 6 -1.98 -9.00 31.44
CA HIS A 6 -0.83 -8.23 30.96
C HIS A 6 -0.48 -8.55 29.50
N MET A 7 -0.54 -9.82 29.09
CA MET A 7 -0.28 -10.23 27.71
C MET A 7 -1.30 -9.64 26.71
N ILE A 8 -2.59 -9.63 27.05
CA ILE A 8 -3.65 -9.02 26.22
C ILE A 8 -3.48 -7.50 26.12
N GLY A 9 -3.10 -6.85 27.23
CA GLY A 9 -2.79 -5.42 27.24
C GLY A 9 -1.61 -5.07 26.33
N VAL A 10 -0.52 -5.84 26.42
CA VAL A 10 0.67 -5.66 25.57
C VAL A 10 0.35 -5.90 24.09
N LEU A 11 -0.41 -6.95 23.77
CA LEU A 11 -0.82 -7.24 22.39
C LEU A 11 -1.67 -6.11 21.78
N ASN A 12 -2.66 -5.58 22.52
CA ASN A 12 -3.49 -4.47 22.04
C ASN A 12 -2.70 -3.15 21.94
N PHE A 13 -1.70 -2.94 22.80
CA PHE A 13 -0.80 -1.79 22.67
C PHE A 13 0.09 -1.90 21.42
N LEU A 14 0.61 -3.10 21.13
CA LEU A 14 1.37 -3.35 19.90
C LEU A 14 0.49 -3.18 18.65
N THR A 15 -0.77 -3.64 18.65
CA THR A 15 -1.68 -3.42 17.51
C THR A 15 -2.01 -1.94 17.32
N PHE A 16 -2.15 -1.18 18.40
CA PHE A 16 -2.28 0.27 18.33
C PHE A 16 -1.04 0.92 17.70
N LEU A 17 0.16 0.56 18.15
CA LEU A 17 1.41 1.07 17.56
C LEU A 17 1.55 0.72 16.08
N LEU A 18 1.05 -0.45 15.65
CA LEU A 18 1.05 -0.87 14.24
C LEU A 18 0.00 -0.17 13.39
N SER A 19 -1.06 0.38 13.99
CA SER A 19 -2.03 1.22 13.28
C SER A 19 -1.42 2.57 12.86
N ILE A 20 -0.45 3.08 13.62
CA ILE A 20 0.25 4.35 13.36
C ILE A 20 0.97 4.36 12.02
N PRO A 21 1.81 3.37 11.64
CA PRO A 21 2.43 3.34 10.32
C PRO A 21 1.42 3.10 9.19
N ILE A 22 0.30 2.42 9.41
CA ILE A 22 -0.77 2.30 8.39
C ILE A 22 -1.40 3.66 8.11
N LEU A 23 -1.78 4.39 9.17
CA LEU A 23 -2.30 5.76 9.06
C LEU A 23 -1.23 6.70 8.50
N GLY A 24 0.03 6.55 8.92
CA GLY A 24 1.18 7.30 8.44
C GLY A 24 1.42 7.09 6.94
N VAL A 25 1.26 5.88 6.42
CA VAL A 25 1.32 5.62 4.96
C VAL A 25 0.14 6.25 4.24
N GLY A 26 -1.08 6.15 4.80
CA GLY A 26 -2.27 6.81 4.25
C GLY A 26 -2.12 8.33 4.19
N ILE A 27 -1.56 8.93 5.24
CA ILE A 27 -1.30 10.38 5.36
C ILE A 27 -0.08 10.78 4.53
N TRP A 28 0.99 9.99 4.47
CA TRP A 28 2.16 10.29 3.64
C TRP A 28 1.85 10.27 2.14
N LEU A 29 0.96 9.36 1.71
CA LEU A 29 0.38 9.38 0.37
C LEU A 29 -0.38 10.68 0.08
N SER A 30 -1.01 11.29 1.10
CA SER A 30 -1.62 12.62 0.98
C SER A 30 -0.63 13.79 1.06
N GLY A 31 0.43 13.67 1.86
CA GLY A 31 1.38 14.76 2.16
C GLY A 31 2.49 14.94 1.12
N LYS A 32 2.83 13.90 0.35
CA LYS A 32 3.82 14.05 -0.73
C LYS A 32 3.30 14.88 -1.92
N ALA A 33 1.99 15.14 -1.94
CA ALA A 33 1.33 16.14 -2.77
C ALA A 33 0.85 17.29 -1.86
N ASN A 34 1.78 18.14 -1.42
CA ASN A 34 1.40 19.38 -0.74
C ASN A 34 0.50 20.19 -1.69
N ASN A 35 -0.75 20.33 -1.28
CA ASN A 35 -1.92 20.91 -1.94
C ASN A 35 -2.78 19.89 -2.72
N THR A 36 -3.88 19.51 -2.06
CA THR A 36 -5.12 18.88 -2.57
C THR A 36 -5.08 17.45 -3.12
N ASP A 37 -5.67 16.52 -2.36
CA ASP A 37 -6.72 15.57 -2.81
C ASP A 37 -6.49 14.71 -4.07
N CYS A 38 -5.23 14.42 -4.40
CA CYS A 38 -4.81 13.77 -5.64
C CYS A 38 -5.46 12.41 -5.94
N MET A 39 -5.68 11.58 -4.91
CA MET A 39 -6.04 10.17 -5.06
C MET A 39 -6.99 9.70 -3.95
N LYS A 40 -8.09 10.45 -3.72
CA LYS A 40 -9.14 10.09 -2.75
C LYS A 40 -9.56 8.63 -2.84
N PHE A 41 -9.64 8.13 -4.07
CA PHE A 41 -10.05 6.77 -4.38
C PHE A 41 -9.17 5.68 -3.76
N LEU A 42 -7.87 5.94 -3.60
CA LEU A 42 -6.90 5.04 -2.98
C LEU A 42 -6.73 5.29 -1.48
N GLN A 43 -6.88 6.55 -1.08
CA GLN A 43 -6.62 7.02 0.26
C GLN A 43 -7.72 6.58 1.25
N TRP A 44 -8.99 6.70 0.86
CA TRP A 44 -10.12 6.39 1.75
C TRP A 44 -10.15 4.93 2.24
N PRO A 45 -9.95 3.91 1.39
CA PRO A 45 -9.90 2.52 1.85
C PRO A 45 -8.82 2.28 2.92
N LEU A 46 -7.63 2.88 2.77
CA LEU A 46 -6.52 2.73 3.72
C LEU A 46 -6.77 3.50 5.03
N ILE A 47 -7.36 4.70 4.97
CA ILE A 47 -7.69 5.48 6.16
C ILE A 47 -8.81 4.81 6.96
N ILE A 48 -9.89 4.37 6.29
CA ILE A 48 -11.01 3.65 6.93
C ILE A 48 -10.47 2.42 7.66
N LEU A 49 -9.58 1.67 7.01
CA LEU A 49 -8.95 0.48 7.58
C LEU A 49 -8.09 0.80 8.81
N GLY A 50 -7.24 1.83 8.72
CA GLY A 50 -6.40 2.26 9.84
C GLY A 50 -7.21 2.75 11.05
N VAL A 51 -8.28 3.52 10.81
CA VAL A 51 -9.20 3.98 11.86
C VAL A 51 -9.94 2.82 12.51
N ALA A 52 -10.40 1.84 11.73
CA ALA A 52 -11.07 0.65 12.27
C ALA A 52 -10.15 -0.14 13.22
N ILE A 53 -8.87 -0.34 12.86
CA ILE A 53 -7.88 -1.01 13.71
C ILE A 53 -7.64 -0.23 15.00
N MET A 54 -7.59 1.10 14.93
CA MET A 54 -7.40 1.97 16.09
C MET A 54 -8.57 1.85 17.07
N VAL A 55 -9.81 1.91 16.59
CA VAL A 55 -11.02 1.78 17.42
C VAL A 55 -11.06 0.44 18.13
N VAL A 56 -10.73 -0.65 17.42
CA VAL A 56 -10.75 -2.00 18.01
C VAL A 56 -9.60 -2.22 18.99
N SER A 57 -8.42 -1.62 18.77
CA SER A 57 -7.32 -1.67 19.74
C SER A 57 -7.70 -1.00 21.07
N LEU A 58 -8.42 0.14 21.01
CA LEU A 58 -8.95 0.82 22.19
C LEU A 58 -10.04 -0.01 22.90
N ALA A 59 -10.94 -0.63 22.13
CA ALA A 59 -11.97 -1.53 22.67
C ALA A 59 -11.36 -2.77 23.35
N GLY A 60 -10.28 -3.33 22.78
CA GLY A 60 -9.54 -4.45 23.36
C GLY A 60 -8.87 -4.10 24.69
N PHE A 61 -8.34 -2.88 24.81
CA PHE A 61 -7.81 -2.36 26.07
C PHE A 61 -8.90 -2.21 27.14
N ALA A 62 -10.05 -1.61 26.78
CA ALA A 62 -11.20 -1.51 27.69
C ALA A 62 -11.74 -2.88 28.10
N GLY A 63 -11.81 -3.85 27.18
CA GLY A 63 -12.26 -5.21 27.47
C GLY A 63 -11.40 -5.95 28.50
N ALA A 64 -10.09 -5.69 28.54
CA ALA A 64 -9.20 -6.27 29.53
C ALA A 64 -9.43 -5.69 30.95
N CYS A 65 -9.87 -4.43 31.06
CA CYS A 65 -10.09 -3.76 32.34
C CYS A 65 -11.46 -4.06 32.97
N TYR A 66 -12.52 -4.14 32.16
CA TYR A 66 -13.90 -4.20 32.68
C TYR A 66 -14.46 -5.62 32.89
N ARG A 67 -13.72 -6.68 32.50
CA ARG A 67 -14.11 -8.11 32.63
C ARG A 67 -15.57 -8.38 32.23
N ASN A 68 -16.11 -7.61 31.28
CA ASN A 68 -17.49 -7.72 30.82
C ASN A 68 -17.56 -8.70 29.64
N THR A 69 -18.29 -9.81 29.83
CA THR A 69 -18.44 -10.90 28.86
C THR A 69 -19.06 -10.43 27.54
N PHE A 70 -20.00 -9.48 27.58
CA PHE A 70 -20.61 -8.90 26.38
C PHE A 70 -19.60 -8.11 25.55
N LEU A 71 -18.77 -7.30 26.21
CA LEU A 71 -17.74 -6.49 25.54
C LEU A 71 -16.64 -7.36 24.93
N MET A 72 -16.30 -8.46 25.60
CA MET A 72 -15.38 -9.49 25.08
C MET A 72 -15.93 -10.18 23.82
N TYR A 73 -17.24 -10.48 23.80
CA TYR A 73 -17.89 -11.09 22.65
C TYR A 73 -17.95 -10.15 21.44
N LEU A 74 -18.30 -8.87 21.68
CA LEU A 74 -18.28 -7.83 20.66
C LEU A 74 -16.87 -7.64 20.09
N TYR A 75 -15.84 -7.63 20.95
CA TYR A 75 -14.45 -7.53 20.54
C TYR A 75 -14.03 -8.68 19.61
N LEU A 76 -14.37 -9.94 19.94
CA LEU A 76 -14.03 -11.09 19.10
C LEU A 76 -14.70 -11.02 17.72
N TRP A 77 -15.97 -10.63 17.65
CA TRP A 77 -16.68 -10.43 16.38
C TRP A 77 -16.08 -9.30 15.55
N ALA A 78 -15.80 -8.15 16.17
CA ALA A 78 -15.17 -7.03 15.50
C ALA A 78 -13.79 -7.38 14.94
N MET A 79 -12.95 -8.08 15.73
CA MET A 79 -11.64 -8.57 15.30
C MET A 79 -11.74 -9.53 14.11
N PHE A 80 -12.71 -10.45 14.11
CA PHE A 80 -12.92 -11.37 13.00
C PHE A 80 -13.23 -10.63 11.68
N PHE A 81 -14.16 -9.68 11.71
CA PHE A 81 -14.50 -8.89 10.51
C PHE A 81 -13.33 -8.04 10.02
N ILE A 82 -12.54 -7.47 10.93
CA ILE A 82 -11.33 -6.71 10.56
C ILE A 82 -10.30 -7.61 9.88
N ILE A 83 -10.02 -8.80 10.43
CA ILE A 83 -9.08 -9.74 9.82
C ILE A 83 -9.59 -10.17 8.43
N ALA A 84 -10.87 -10.49 8.30
CA ALA A 84 -11.48 -10.84 7.01
C ALA A 84 -11.37 -9.69 5.99
N ALA A 85 -11.65 -8.45 6.41
CA ALA A 85 -11.52 -7.26 5.57
C ALA A 85 -10.06 -7.00 5.15
N LEU A 86 -9.10 -7.19 6.05
CA LEU A 86 -7.67 -7.06 5.75
C LEU A 86 -7.21 -8.07 4.72
N ILE A 87 -7.58 -9.35 4.90
CA ILE A 87 -7.27 -10.42 3.95
C ILE A 87 -7.92 -10.11 2.59
N GLY A 88 -9.19 -9.70 2.59
CA GLY A 88 -9.91 -9.28 1.38
C GLY A 88 -9.22 -8.12 0.66
N PHE A 89 -8.77 -7.11 1.40
CA PHE A 89 -8.01 -5.99 0.84
C PHE A 89 -6.67 -6.43 0.23
N VAL A 90 -5.94 -7.34 0.89
CA VAL A 90 -4.69 -7.90 0.35
C VAL A 90 -4.95 -8.63 -0.96
N ILE A 91 -5.96 -9.51 -1.00
CA ILE A 91 -6.33 -10.25 -2.23
C ILE A 91 -6.69 -9.27 -3.34
N PHE A 92 -7.58 -8.31 -3.05
CA PHE A 92 -7.99 -7.29 -4.00
C PHE A 92 -6.78 -6.51 -4.54
N ALA A 93 -5.88 -6.10 -3.65
CA ALA A 93 -4.68 -5.37 -4.02
C ALA A 93 -3.77 -6.15 -4.95
N TYR A 94 -3.59 -7.45 -4.74
CA TYR A 94 -2.82 -8.28 -5.69
C TYR A 94 -3.54 -8.46 -7.02
N VAL A 95 -4.85 -8.73 -7.02
CA VAL A 95 -5.64 -8.92 -8.24
C VAL A 95 -5.58 -7.68 -9.14
N VAL A 96 -5.79 -6.49 -8.57
CA VAL A 96 -5.77 -5.24 -9.36
C VAL A 96 -4.36 -4.77 -9.74
N THR A 97 -3.32 -5.34 -9.13
CA THR A 97 -1.92 -5.00 -9.43
C THR A 97 -1.13 -6.11 -10.12
N ASP A 98 -1.77 -7.22 -10.52
CA ASP A 98 -1.08 -8.36 -11.13
C ASP A 98 -0.41 -7.98 -12.46
N LYS A 99 -1.14 -7.29 -13.33
CA LYS A 99 -0.70 -6.97 -14.71
C LYS A 99 0.12 -5.67 -14.81
N GLY A 100 0.93 -5.61 -15.86
CA GLY A 100 1.74 -4.44 -16.21
C GLY A 100 3.10 -4.35 -15.51
N SER A 101 4.15 -4.24 -16.30
CA SER A 101 5.50 -3.91 -15.83
C SER A 101 6.13 -2.97 -16.86
N GLY A 102 6.83 -1.93 -16.41
CA GLY A 102 7.55 -1.07 -17.33
C GLY A 102 8.60 -1.85 -18.11
N ARG A 103 8.71 -1.57 -19.42
CA ARG A 103 9.69 -2.18 -20.34
C ARG A 103 11.05 -1.49 -20.16
N SER A 104 12.12 -2.26 -20.23
CA SER A 104 13.48 -1.71 -20.25
C SER A 104 13.91 -1.49 -21.69
N GLY A 105 14.38 -0.28 -22.00
CA GLY A 105 14.98 0.02 -23.29
C GLY A 105 16.46 -0.38 -23.34
N PRO A 106 17.02 -0.62 -24.54
CA PRO A 106 18.46 -0.83 -24.72
C PRO A 106 19.24 0.42 -24.28
N ASN A 107 20.35 0.22 -23.55
CA ASN A 107 21.23 1.28 -23.02
C ASN A 107 20.55 2.35 -22.15
N ARG A 108 19.46 2.00 -21.45
CA ARG A 108 18.74 2.91 -20.55
C ARG A 108 18.43 2.26 -19.21
N ALA A 109 18.61 3.00 -18.13
CA ALA A 109 18.31 2.56 -16.76
C ALA A 109 16.85 2.83 -16.35
N PHE A 110 16.18 3.79 -17.00
CA PHE A 110 14.76 4.07 -16.76
C PHE A 110 13.86 3.10 -17.52
N ARG A 111 12.64 2.93 -17.02
CA ARG A 111 11.61 2.08 -17.64
C ARG A 111 10.63 2.92 -18.45
N GLU A 112 10.16 2.36 -19.55
CA GLU A 112 9.08 2.90 -20.38
C GLU A 112 7.77 2.20 -20.00
N TYR A 113 6.67 2.94 -20.01
CA TYR A 113 5.39 2.45 -19.51
C TYR A 113 4.34 2.63 -20.58
N TYR A 114 3.76 1.51 -21.02
CA TYR A 114 2.73 1.49 -22.05
C TYR A 114 1.40 1.08 -21.42
N LEU A 115 0.33 1.79 -21.76
CA LEU A 115 -1.00 1.52 -21.22
C LEU A 115 -1.55 0.14 -21.62
N GLN A 116 -1.01 -0.41 -22.71
CA GLN A 116 -1.33 -1.73 -23.26
C GLN A 116 -0.92 -2.87 -22.31
N ASP A 117 0.17 -2.67 -21.55
CA ASP A 117 0.69 -3.68 -20.61
C ASP A 117 -0.19 -3.80 -19.36
N TYR A 118 -1.09 -2.83 -19.13
CA TYR A 118 -2.02 -2.81 -18.01
C TYR A 118 -3.42 -3.23 -18.47
N SER A 119 -4.15 -3.90 -17.57
CA SER A 119 -5.52 -4.35 -17.81
C SER A 119 -6.32 -4.44 -16.51
N GLY A 120 -7.63 -4.53 -16.63
CA GLY A 120 -8.55 -4.68 -15.51
C GLY A 120 -8.97 -3.35 -14.89
N TRP A 121 -9.68 -3.46 -13.78
CA TRP A 121 -10.42 -2.35 -13.19
C TRP A 121 -9.58 -1.11 -12.84
N LEU A 122 -8.31 -1.29 -12.45
CA LEU A 122 -7.44 -0.15 -12.10
C LEU A 122 -7.11 0.68 -13.35
N LYS A 123 -6.89 0.04 -14.49
CA LYS A 123 -6.68 0.72 -15.78
C LYS A 123 -7.93 1.52 -16.14
N ASP A 124 -9.09 0.86 -16.14
CA ASP A 124 -10.36 1.48 -16.53
C ASP A 124 -10.65 2.73 -15.70
N ARG A 125 -10.33 2.68 -14.40
CA ARG A 125 -10.49 3.80 -13.48
C ARG A 125 -9.55 4.97 -13.78
N VAL A 126 -8.30 4.72 -14.19
CA VAL A 126 -7.32 5.77 -14.51
C VAL A 126 -7.55 6.34 -15.91
N THR A 127 -8.07 5.54 -16.84
CA THR A 127 -8.38 5.98 -18.21
C THR A 127 -9.69 6.74 -18.33
N ASP A 128 -10.57 6.66 -17.34
CA ASP A 128 -11.80 7.44 -17.31
C ASP A 128 -11.51 8.94 -17.26
N ASN A 129 -12.07 9.71 -18.20
CA ASN A 129 -11.80 11.14 -18.36
C ASN A 129 -12.17 11.98 -17.12
N SER A 130 -13.24 11.62 -16.40
CA SER A 130 -13.68 12.35 -15.20
C SER A 130 -12.68 12.19 -14.05
N TYR A 131 -12.12 10.99 -13.90
CA TYR A 131 -11.07 10.73 -12.91
C TYR A 131 -9.71 11.25 -13.37
N TRP A 132 -9.37 11.05 -14.64
CA TRP A 132 -8.08 11.46 -15.21
C TRP A 132 -7.85 12.96 -15.08
N SER A 133 -8.86 13.79 -15.38
CA SER A 133 -8.74 15.25 -15.25
C SER A 133 -8.30 15.70 -13.85
N LYS A 134 -8.74 15.02 -12.79
CA LYS A 134 -8.35 15.29 -11.40
C LYS A 134 -6.96 14.76 -11.08
N ILE A 135 -6.60 13.61 -11.65
CA ILE A 135 -5.30 12.98 -11.46
C ILE A 135 -4.21 13.82 -12.15
N SER A 136 -4.42 14.19 -13.42
CA SER A 136 -3.46 14.95 -14.20
C SER A 136 -3.26 16.36 -13.65
N SER A 137 -4.35 17.04 -13.22
CA SER A 137 -4.25 18.35 -12.56
C SER A 137 -3.39 18.26 -11.30
N CYS A 138 -3.61 17.23 -10.48
CA CYS A 138 -2.79 17.02 -9.30
C CYS A 138 -1.31 16.76 -9.63
N ILE A 139 -1.01 15.92 -10.62
CA ILE A 139 0.38 15.61 -10.98
C ILE A 139 1.09 16.90 -11.43
N ARG A 140 0.41 17.74 -12.19
CA ARG A 140 0.90 19.06 -12.59
C ARG A 140 1.15 19.97 -11.37
N ASP A 141 0.20 20.06 -10.45
CA ASP A 141 0.30 20.92 -9.26
C ASP A 141 1.37 20.45 -8.26
N SER A 142 1.64 19.13 -8.22
CA SER A 142 2.70 18.55 -7.39
C SER A 142 4.12 18.97 -7.81
N LYS A 143 4.24 19.58 -9.00
CA LYS A 143 5.49 19.97 -9.66
C LYS A 143 6.47 18.78 -9.79
N ALA A 144 5.95 17.57 -10.05
CA ALA A 144 6.77 16.37 -10.21
C ALA A 144 7.78 16.51 -11.38
N CYS A 145 7.36 17.05 -12.52
CA CYS A 145 8.21 17.21 -13.70
C CYS A 145 9.26 18.33 -13.56
N PRO A 146 8.91 19.54 -13.08
CA PRO A 146 9.91 20.58 -12.83
C PRO A 146 11.00 20.16 -11.83
N LYS A 147 10.66 19.31 -10.84
CA LYS A 147 11.61 18.76 -9.86
C LYS A 147 12.58 17.73 -10.46
N MET A 148 12.33 17.26 -11.69
CA MET A 148 13.21 16.33 -12.38
C MET A 148 14.51 17.01 -12.84
N GLY A 149 14.46 18.30 -13.15
CA GLY A 149 15.60 19.07 -13.65
C GLY A 149 16.81 19.04 -12.72
N ARG A 150 17.98 18.78 -13.28
CA ARG A 150 19.27 18.80 -12.58
C ARG A 150 20.30 19.58 -13.40
N LEU A 151 21.04 20.43 -12.70
CA LEU A 151 22.20 21.12 -13.27
C LEU A 151 23.46 20.41 -12.80
N VAL A 152 24.30 19.98 -13.74
CA VAL A 152 25.61 19.38 -13.44
C VAL A 152 26.66 20.39 -13.86
N GLY A 153 27.34 21.01 -12.89
CA GLY A 153 28.37 22.02 -13.17
C GLY A 153 27.83 23.30 -13.83
N GLY A 154 26.55 23.65 -13.61
CA GLY A 154 25.92 24.84 -14.19
C GLY A 154 25.37 24.67 -15.61
N VAL A 155 25.48 23.48 -16.18
CA VAL A 155 24.91 23.13 -17.50
C VAL A 155 23.86 22.02 -17.39
N PRO A 156 22.92 21.92 -18.36
CA PRO A 156 21.99 20.80 -18.43
C PRO A 156 22.72 19.44 -18.52
N GLU A 157 22.15 18.43 -17.88
CA GLU A 157 22.64 17.05 -17.92
C GLU A 157 22.68 16.53 -19.37
N THR A 158 23.72 15.76 -19.74
CA THR A 158 23.83 15.17 -21.08
C THR A 158 22.88 13.98 -21.26
N LEU A 159 22.58 13.62 -22.51
CA LEU A 159 21.68 12.49 -22.83
C LEU A 159 22.16 11.16 -22.23
N ASP A 160 23.47 10.91 -22.21
CA ASP A 160 24.04 9.67 -21.67
C ASP A 160 23.84 9.58 -20.15
N MET A 161 24.06 10.68 -19.43
CA MET A 161 23.81 10.75 -17.99
C MET A 161 22.32 10.57 -17.68
N PHE A 162 21.46 11.27 -18.44
CA PHE A 162 20.01 11.15 -18.31
C PHE A 162 19.52 9.72 -18.57
N SER A 163 20.08 9.04 -19.57
CA SER A 163 19.75 7.65 -19.92
C SER A 163 20.09 6.65 -18.82
N GLN A 164 21.10 6.93 -18.00
CA GLN A 164 21.49 6.12 -16.85
C GLN A 164 20.70 6.45 -15.56
N ARG A 165 19.80 7.44 -15.60
CA ARG A 165 19.03 7.85 -14.44
C ARG A 165 17.89 6.87 -14.15
N LYS A 166 17.75 6.52 -12.86
CA LYS A 166 16.59 5.78 -12.36
C LYS A 166 15.42 6.73 -12.14
N LEU A 167 14.59 6.91 -13.16
CA LEU A 167 13.37 7.71 -13.09
C LEU A 167 12.25 6.96 -12.36
N ASN A 168 11.46 7.68 -11.58
CA ASN A 168 10.22 7.16 -11.05
C ASN A 168 9.16 7.05 -12.15
N PRO A 169 8.12 6.20 -12.00
CA PRO A 169 7.15 5.96 -13.06
C PRO A 169 6.45 7.21 -13.61
N ILE A 170 6.16 8.20 -12.76
CA ILE A 170 5.59 9.49 -13.15
C ILE A 170 6.57 10.32 -13.97
N GLU A 171 7.83 10.38 -13.54
CA GLU A 171 8.89 11.11 -14.26
C GLU A 171 9.10 10.54 -15.66
N SER A 172 9.16 9.21 -15.78
CA SER A 172 9.36 8.54 -17.06
C SER A 172 8.15 8.58 -17.99
N GLY A 173 6.92 8.64 -17.45
CA GLY A 173 5.68 8.55 -18.25
C GLY A 173 5.03 9.89 -18.57
N CYS A 174 5.17 10.90 -17.69
CA CYS A 174 4.50 12.20 -17.85
C CYS A 174 5.44 13.35 -18.22
N CYS A 175 6.72 13.25 -17.86
CA CYS A 175 7.66 14.37 -17.92
C CYS A 175 8.61 14.33 -19.12
N LYS A 176 8.57 13.26 -19.92
CA LYS A 176 9.33 13.11 -21.17
C LYS A 176 8.46 12.44 -22.23
N PRO A 177 8.75 12.62 -23.53
CA PRO A 177 8.05 11.89 -24.58
C PRO A 177 8.47 10.40 -24.61
N PRO A 178 7.63 9.52 -25.18
CA PRO A 178 8.03 8.15 -25.49
C PRO A 178 9.23 8.15 -26.42
N THR A 179 10.16 7.22 -26.23
CA THR A 179 11.41 7.26 -26.99
C THR A 179 11.26 6.76 -28.43
N GLU A 180 10.23 5.96 -28.71
CA GLU A 180 9.84 5.57 -30.07
C GLU A 180 9.48 6.78 -30.95
N CYS A 181 9.13 7.92 -30.34
CA CYS A 181 8.86 9.16 -31.05
C CYS A 181 10.12 9.85 -31.62
N GLY A 182 11.33 9.44 -31.23
CA GLY A 182 12.56 9.99 -31.82
C GLY A 182 12.76 11.50 -31.64
N TYR A 183 12.28 12.07 -30.53
CA TYR A 183 12.56 13.47 -30.19
C TYR A 183 14.04 13.66 -29.80
N LEU A 184 14.59 14.83 -30.12
CA LEU A 184 15.95 15.22 -29.77
C LEU A 184 15.97 15.80 -28.35
N TYR A 185 16.84 15.25 -27.53
CA TYR A 185 17.03 15.68 -26.15
C TYR A 185 17.67 17.07 -26.10
N VAL A 186 17.09 17.97 -25.30
CA VAL A 186 17.68 19.28 -24.98
C VAL A 186 17.92 19.39 -23.48
N ASN A 187 16.87 19.11 -22.69
CA ASN A 187 16.94 18.96 -21.25
C ASN A 187 15.89 17.94 -20.79
N GLU A 188 15.69 17.80 -19.49
CA GLU A 188 14.85 16.76 -18.90
C GLU A 188 13.39 16.81 -19.35
N THR A 189 12.81 18.02 -19.47
CA THR A 189 11.39 18.22 -19.83
C THR A 189 11.21 18.93 -21.17
N LEU A 190 12.29 19.21 -21.90
CA LEU A 190 12.27 19.88 -23.20
C LEU A 190 12.95 19.02 -24.25
N TRP A 191 12.17 18.70 -25.27
CA TRP A 191 12.55 17.79 -26.33
C TRP A 191 12.13 18.39 -27.67
N ASN A 192 13.09 18.56 -28.58
CA ASN A 192 12.84 19.14 -29.91
C ASN A 192 12.40 18.06 -30.89
N SER A 193 11.56 18.42 -31.86
CA SER A 193 11.15 17.50 -32.92
C SER A 193 12.34 17.14 -33.81
N GLY A 194 12.76 15.87 -33.76
CA GLY A 194 13.85 15.34 -34.58
C GLY A 194 13.41 14.85 -35.96
N GLY A 195 12.23 15.26 -36.44
CA GLY A 195 11.57 14.67 -37.62
C GLY A 195 10.95 13.28 -37.39
N GLY A 196 11.41 12.52 -36.38
CA GLY A 196 10.90 11.18 -36.05
C GLY A 196 9.50 11.12 -35.42
N GLY A 197 9.05 12.19 -34.76
CA GLY A 197 7.77 12.21 -34.03
C GLY A 197 6.53 12.07 -34.92
N LEU A 198 6.68 12.33 -36.22
CA LEU A 198 5.62 12.22 -37.23
C LEU A 198 5.57 10.84 -37.93
N LEU A 199 6.57 9.99 -37.70
CA LEU A 199 6.68 8.66 -38.32
C LEU A 199 6.24 7.53 -37.37
N SER A 200 6.09 7.82 -36.08
CA SER A 200 5.62 6.86 -35.09
C SER A 200 4.10 6.70 -35.17
N SER A 201 3.62 5.46 -35.08
CA SER A 201 2.21 5.12 -34.95
C SER A 201 1.66 5.35 -33.53
N ASP A 202 2.51 5.75 -32.58
CA ASP A 202 2.11 6.00 -31.20
C ASP A 202 1.39 7.37 -31.08
N PRO A 203 0.11 7.40 -30.65
CA PRO A 203 -0.63 8.66 -30.48
C PRO A 203 0.01 9.61 -29.46
N ASP A 204 0.80 9.09 -28.52
CA ASP A 204 1.48 9.90 -27.51
C ASP A 204 2.53 10.84 -28.14
N CYS A 205 3.09 10.49 -29.30
CA CYS A 205 4.05 11.33 -30.00
C CYS A 205 3.43 12.66 -30.45
N THR A 206 2.15 12.64 -30.84
CA THR A 206 1.41 13.86 -31.22
C THR A 206 0.88 14.63 -30.01
N SER A 207 0.77 13.96 -28.86
CA SER A 207 0.23 14.53 -27.63
C SER A 207 1.29 15.23 -26.77
N TRP A 208 2.57 15.00 -27.03
CA TRP A 208 3.67 15.64 -26.32
C TRP A 208 3.73 17.16 -26.60
N ASN A 209 3.91 17.96 -25.54
CA ASN A 209 4.12 19.40 -25.65
C ASN A 209 5.25 19.87 -24.70
N ASN A 210 6.10 20.81 -25.13
CA ASN A 210 7.17 21.38 -24.29
C ASN A 210 6.65 22.43 -23.27
N ASP A 211 5.39 22.85 -23.38
CA ASP A 211 4.74 23.66 -22.34
C ASP A 211 4.68 22.87 -21.02
N GLN A 212 5.28 23.43 -19.96
CA GLN A 212 5.38 22.82 -18.64
C GLN A 212 4.00 22.57 -17.98
N GLN A 213 2.95 23.25 -18.46
CA GLN A 213 1.57 23.04 -17.99
C GLN A 213 0.85 21.90 -18.73
N GLN A 214 1.41 21.41 -19.84
CA GLN A 214 0.78 20.41 -20.71
C GLN A 214 1.59 19.11 -20.76
N LEU A 215 2.90 19.18 -21.01
CA LEU A 215 3.83 18.03 -21.09
C LEU A 215 3.18 16.81 -21.76
N CYS A 216 3.35 15.61 -21.20
CA CYS A 216 2.64 14.42 -21.61
C CYS A 216 1.44 14.11 -20.68
N TYR A 217 0.84 15.11 -20.03
CA TYR A 217 -0.26 14.87 -19.07
C TYR A 217 -1.53 14.30 -19.71
N SER A 218 -1.67 14.35 -21.03
CA SER A 218 -2.76 13.72 -21.78
C SER A 218 -2.40 12.37 -22.39
N CYS A 219 -1.12 11.98 -22.33
CA CYS A 219 -0.60 10.76 -22.95
C CYS A 219 -1.02 9.49 -22.19
N ASP A 220 -1.14 8.39 -22.92
CA ASP A 220 -1.36 7.07 -22.37
C ASP A 220 -0.13 6.55 -21.61
N SER A 221 1.07 6.97 -21.99
CA SER A 221 2.31 6.74 -21.25
C SER A 221 2.28 7.37 -19.86
N CYS A 222 1.64 8.53 -19.69
CA CYS A 222 1.49 9.17 -18.38
C CYS A 222 0.48 8.40 -17.53
N LYS A 223 -0.66 7.98 -18.10
CA LYS A 223 -1.63 7.10 -17.42
C LYS A 223 -0.97 5.79 -16.98
N ALA A 224 -0.15 5.19 -17.85
CA ALA A 224 0.62 3.98 -17.54
C ALA A 224 1.66 4.21 -16.44
N GLY A 225 2.33 5.37 -16.43
CA GLY A 225 3.23 5.80 -15.36
C GLY A 225 2.51 5.94 -14.01
N VAL A 226 1.28 6.47 -14.01
CA VAL A 226 0.42 6.51 -12.82
C VAL A 226 0.09 5.11 -12.36
N LEU A 227 -0.40 4.24 -13.24
CA LEU A 227 -0.72 2.84 -12.91
C LEU A 227 0.47 2.10 -12.29
N ALA A 228 1.66 2.29 -12.84
CA ALA A 228 2.90 1.72 -12.31
C ALA A 228 3.25 2.26 -10.91
N SER A 229 3.09 3.58 -10.70
CA SER A 229 3.30 4.22 -9.40
C SER A 229 2.31 3.70 -8.35
N LEU A 230 1.04 3.54 -8.73
CA LEU A 230 0.00 2.98 -7.88
C LEU A 230 0.32 1.52 -7.52
N LYS A 231 0.62 0.67 -8.52
CA LYS A 231 1.03 -0.72 -8.31
C LYS A 231 2.20 -0.84 -7.32
N LYS A 232 3.24 -0.01 -7.46
CA LYS A 232 4.39 -0.01 -6.54
C LYS A 232 3.98 0.37 -5.11
N SER A 233 3.11 1.36 -4.97
CA SER A 233 2.63 1.84 -3.66
C SER A 233 1.70 0.82 -3.01
N TRP A 234 0.81 0.20 -3.78
CA TRP A 234 -0.10 -0.85 -3.33
C TRP A 234 0.66 -2.08 -2.86
N ARG A 235 1.66 -2.55 -3.62
CA ARG A 235 2.48 -3.69 -3.19
C ARG A 235 3.19 -3.43 -1.86
N LYS A 236 3.69 -2.21 -1.64
CA LYS A 236 4.26 -1.81 -0.34
C LYS A 236 3.21 -1.81 0.78
N ALA A 237 2.04 -1.24 0.51
CA ALA A 237 0.93 -1.24 1.46
C ALA A 237 0.48 -2.66 1.81
N SER A 238 0.29 -3.54 0.81
CA SER A 238 -0.10 -4.95 1.00
C SER A 238 0.90 -5.72 1.86
N ILE A 239 2.22 -5.49 1.70
CA ILE A 239 3.23 -6.11 2.57
C ILE A 239 3.02 -5.71 4.04
N ILE A 240 2.82 -4.41 4.29
CA ILE A 240 2.54 -3.90 5.64
C ILE A 240 1.23 -4.51 6.17
N THR A 241 0.18 -4.52 5.35
CA THR A 241 -1.11 -5.11 5.70
C THR A 241 -1.00 -6.59 6.04
N ILE A 242 -0.18 -7.38 5.32
CA ILE A 242 0.06 -8.79 5.62
C ILE A 242 0.69 -8.95 7.01
N VAL A 243 1.75 -8.19 7.31
CA VAL A 243 2.42 -8.25 8.62
C VAL A 243 1.43 -7.93 9.74
N VAL A 244 0.63 -6.88 9.58
CA VAL A 244 -0.41 -6.50 10.55
C VAL A 244 -1.48 -7.58 10.70
N SER A 245 -1.90 -8.19 9.59
CA SER A 245 -2.89 -9.27 9.59
C SER A 245 -2.40 -10.48 10.39
N VAL A 246 -1.14 -10.89 10.22
CA VAL A 246 -0.54 -11.99 10.99
C VAL A 246 -0.56 -11.70 12.49
N ILE A 247 -0.19 -10.48 12.89
CA ILE A 247 -0.18 -10.07 14.29
C ILE A 247 -1.59 -10.06 14.88
N LEU A 248 -2.58 -9.57 14.12
CA LEU A 248 -3.98 -9.59 14.54
C LEU A 248 -4.54 -11.01 14.65
N VAL A 249 -4.15 -11.94 13.78
CA VAL A 249 -4.52 -13.35 13.89
C VAL A 249 -3.96 -13.98 15.17
N ILE A 250 -2.69 -13.71 15.51
CA ILE A 250 -2.10 -14.18 16.77
C ILE A 250 -2.85 -13.59 17.97
N ALA A 251 -3.12 -12.29 17.96
CA ALA A 251 -3.89 -11.61 19.01
C ALA A 251 -5.31 -12.19 19.15
N TYR A 252 -5.96 -12.52 18.03
CA TYR A 252 -7.28 -13.15 17.99
C TYR A 252 -7.28 -14.55 18.62
N VAL A 253 -6.29 -15.39 18.31
CA VAL A 253 -6.14 -16.72 18.92
C VAL A 253 -5.93 -16.61 20.44
N VAL A 254 -5.09 -15.67 20.88
CA VAL A 254 -4.86 -15.41 22.30
C VAL A 254 -6.13 -14.91 22.99
N ALA A 255 -6.88 -14.01 22.36
CA ALA A 255 -8.14 -13.50 22.89
C ALA A 255 -9.19 -14.63 23.04
N ILE A 256 -9.29 -15.55 22.08
CA ILE A 256 -10.14 -16.74 22.19
C ILE A 256 -9.69 -17.63 23.35
N ALA A 257 -8.39 -17.87 23.48
CA ALA A 257 -7.86 -18.70 24.57
C ALA A 257 -8.16 -18.09 25.95
N ALA A 258 -7.97 -16.78 26.09
CA ALA A 258 -8.30 -16.05 27.31
C ALA A 258 -9.81 -16.06 27.61
N PHE A 259 -10.65 -15.87 26.59
CA PHE A 259 -12.11 -15.95 26.73
C PHE A 259 -12.58 -17.34 27.18
N ARG A 260 -12.05 -18.40 26.56
CA ARG A 260 -12.34 -19.79 26.94
C ARG A 260 -11.90 -20.08 28.37
N ASN A 261 -10.72 -19.61 28.76
CA ASN A 261 -10.21 -19.79 30.12
C ASN A 261 -11.11 -19.09 31.16
N ASN A 262 -11.56 -17.86 30.89
CA ASN A 262 -12.49 -17.17 31.81
C ASN A 262 -13.84 -17.90 31.90
N ARG A 263 -14.40 -18.39 30.79
CA ARG A 263 -15.64 -19.20 30.84
C ARG A 263 -15.47 -20.49 31.64
N ARG A 264 -14.33 -21.17 31.56
CA ARG A 264 -14.10 -22.38 32.38
C ARG A 264 -14.09 -22.08 33.87
N ILE A 265 -13.53 -20.93 34.26
CA ILE A 265 -13.47 -20.48 35.66
C ILE A 265 -14.86 -20.08 36.16
N ASP A 266 -15.67 -19.41 35.34
CA ASP A 266 -17.04 -19.05 35.70
C ASP A 266 -18.00 -20.26 35.71
N ASN A 267 -17.65 -21.37 35.05
CA ASN A 267 -18.47 -22.59 34.97
C ASN A 267 -18.13 -23.65 36.05
N ASP A 268 -17.21 -23.38 36.99
CA ASP A 268 -16.77 -24.33 38.04
C ASP A 268 -16.39 -25.74 37.50
N GLU A 269 -15.82 -25.84 36.28
CA GLU A 269 -15.31 -27.13 35.81
C GLU A 269 -14.07 -27.52 36.63
N PRO A 270 -14.03 -28.70 37.26
CA PRO A 270 -12.92 -29.10 38.12
C PRO A 270 -11.62 -29.09 37.31
N TYR A 271 -10.63 -28.36 37.83
CA TYR A 271 -9.24 -28.42 37.35
C TYR A 271 -8.89 -29.89 37.27
N GLY A 272 -8.58 -30.39 36.07
CA GLY A 272 -8.37 -31.82 35.82
C GLY A 272 -7.59 -32.42 36.97
N GLU A 273 -8.23 -33.36 37.68
CA GLU A 273 -7.60 -34.10 38.76
C GLU A 273 -6.24 -34.55 38.26
N THR A 274 -5.18 -34.02 38.87
CA THR A 274 -3.88 -34.65 38.81
C THR A 274 -4.11 -36.07 39.33
N ARG A 275 -4.22 -37.02 38.42
CA ARG A 275 -4.30 -38.44 38.73
C ARG A 275 -3.00 -38.81 39.46
N MET A 276 -3.04 -38.73 40.78
CA MET A 276 -2.00 -39.30 41.62
C MET A 276 -2.16 -40.81 41.54
N GLU A 277 -1.34 -41.43 40.70
CA GLU A 277 -1.11 -42.87 40.75
C GLU A 277 -0.37 -43.15 42.06
N LYS A 278 -1.10 -43.58 43.09
CA LYS A 278 -0.48 -44.15 44.28
C LYS A 278 0.18 -45.46 43.85
N GLU A 279 1.51 -45.46 43.74
CA GLU A 279 2.28 -46.70 43.78
C GLU A 279 1.93 -47.44 45.07
N GLN A 280 1.29 -48.61 44.93
CA GLN A 280 1.09 -49.53 46.04
C GLN A 280 2.46 -50.08 46.45
N PRO A 281 2.89 -49.98 47.72
CA PRO A 281 4.10 -50.62 48.16
C PRO A 281 3.86 -52.13 48.19
N SER A 282 4.67 -52.88 47.44
CA SER A 282 4.71 -54.33 47.49
C SER A 282 5.12 -54.78 48.90
N ARG A 283 4.20 -55.46 49.59
CA ARG A 283 4.43 -56.05 50.90
C ARG A 283 5.42 -57.20 50.76
N ILE A 284 6.68 -56.96 51.15
CA ILE A 284 7.68 -58.01 51.30
C ILE A 284 7.25 -58.88 52.49
N GLN A 285 6.95 -60.15 52.24
CA GLN A 285 6.84 -61.18 53.28
C GLN A 285 8.16 -61.95 53.32
N PHE A 286 8.64 -62.17 54.55
CA PHE A 286 9.87 -62.86 54.94
C PHE A 286 10.00 -64.27 54.38
#